data_AF-A0A2N1WGR7-F1
#
_entry.id   AF-A0A2N1WGR7-F1
#
_cell.length_a   1.000
_cell.length_b   1.000
_cell.length_c   1.000
_cell.angle_alpha   90.00
_cell.angle_beta   90.00
_cell.angle_gamma   90.00
#
_symmetry.space_group_name_H-M   'P 1'
#
loop_
_entity.id
_entity.type
_entity.pdbx_description
1 polymer ?
#
loop_
_entity_poly.entity_id
_entity_poly.type
_entity_poly.pdbx_seq_one_letter_code
_entity_poly.pdbx_strand_id
1 'polypeptide(L)'
;DYLELVDWSGRAIVHGKRGAINENLPPILARLKLRPEAYLKFICRDQESRFGHFIGAVESMKELAQQFGKRFLKGQTAAAALFSPG
;
A
#
# COMPACT_ATOMS: atom_id res chain seq x y z
N ASP A 1 13.68 5.40 5.83
CA ASP A 1 13.72 6.15 7.10
C ASP A 1 12.34 6.34 7.74
N TYR A 2 11.44 7.21 7.27
CA TYR A 2 10.16 7.48 7.99
C TYR A 2 9.28 6.23 8.19
N LEU A 3 9.04 5.45 7.12
CA LEU A 3 8.22 4.24 7.23
C LEU A 3 8.85 3.15 8.08
N GLU A 4 10.18 3.10 8.15
CA GLU A 4 10.89 2.15 9.02
C GLU A 4 10.77 2.56 10.48
N LEU A 5 10.87 3.85 10.77
CA LEU A 5 10.63 4.40 12.11
C LEU A 5 9.19 4.10 12.58
N VAL A 6 8.21 4.31 11.71
CA VAL A 6 6.80 3.98 11.98
C VAL A 6 6.61 2.47 12.17
N ASP A 7 7.23 1.62 11.33
CA ASP A 7 7.14 0.17 11.47
C ASP A 7 7.77 -0.34 12.77
N TRP A 8 8.97 0.16 13.10
CA TRP A 8 9.68 -0.17 14.33
C TRP A 8 8.88 0.24 15.58
N SER A 9 8.40 1.48 15.62
CA SER A 9 7.62 1.97 16.77
C SER A 9 6.27 1.23 16.90
N GLY A 10 5.62 0.89 15.79
CA GLY A 10 4.41 0.08 15.78
C GLY A 10 4.62 -1.33 16.34
N ARG A 11 5.75 -1.97 16.00
CA ARG A 11 6.16 -3.26 16.58
C ARG A 11 6.37 -3.15 18.09
N ALA A 12 7.12 -2.13 18.53
CA ALA A 12 7.49 -1.94 19.94
C ALA A 12 6.30 -1.58 20.86
N ILE A 13 5.31 -0.80 20.39
CA ILE A 13 4.22 -0.28 21.25
C ILE A 13 3.05 -1.27 21.36
N VAL A 14 2.79 -2.08 20.33
CA VAL A 14 1.55 -2.87 20.21
C VAL A 14 1.74 -4.33 20.69
N HIS A 15 2.87 -4.68 21.31
CA HIS A 15 3.10 -6.04 21.84
C HIS A 15 1.93 -6.53 22.71
N GLY A 16 1.40 -7.72 22.37
CA GLY A 16 0.31 -8.37 23.12
C GLY A 16 -1.10 -7.85 22.84
N LYS A 17 -1.28 -6.90 21.91
CA LYS A 17 -2.61 -6.39 21.51
C LYS A 17 -3.04 -6.91 20.15
N ARG A 18 -4.36 -6.88 19.88
CA ARG A 18 -4.90 -7.16 18.55
C ARG A 18 -4.29 -6.16 17.56
N GLY A 19 -3.63 -6.68 16.53
CA GLY A 19 -2.89 -5.87 15.55
C GLY A 19 -1.38 -5.72 15.84
N ALA A 20 -0.82 -6.45 16.81
CA ALA A 20 0.62 -6.51 17.03
C ALA A 20 1.35 -6.99 15.76
N ILE A 21 2.42 -6.27 15.38
CA ILE A 21 3.26 -6.62 14.25
C ILE A 21 4.38 -7.53 14.76
N ASN A 22 4.40 -8.79 14.34
CA ASN A 22 5.43 -9.76 14.76
C ASN A 22 6.80 -9.36 14.20
N GLU A 23 7.85 -9.35 15.04
CA GLU A 23 9.22 -8.98 14.67
C GLU A 23 9.79 -9.77 13.49
N ASN A 24 9.39 -11.02 13.31
CA ASN A 24 9.84 -11.88 12.22
C ASN A 24 9.24 -11.52 10.86
N LEU A 25 8.27 -10.60 10.81
CA LEU A 25 7.67 -10.15 9.56
C LEU A 25 8.62 -9.23 8.78
N PRO A 26 8.65 -9.34 7.43
CA PRO A 26 9.43 -8.44 6.59
C PRO A 26 9.14 -6.95 6.86
N PRO A 27 10.06 -6.03 6.50
CA PRO A 27 9.81 -4.59 6.57
C PRO A 27 8.51 -4.18 5.87
N ILE A 28 7.89 -3.09 6.34
CA ILE A 28 6.53 -2.69 5.94
C ILE A 28 6.33 -2.61 4.42
N LEU A 29 7.28 -2.07 3.67
CA LEU A 29 7.17 -1.96 2.21
C LEU A 29 7.13 -3.32 1.52
N ALA A 30 7.93 -4.28 1.97
CA ALA A 30 7.93 -5.64 1.44
C ALA A 30 6.59 -6.36 1.73
N ARG A 31 6.06 -6.20 2.94
CA ARG A 31 4.72 -6.74 3.30
C ARG A 31 3.60 -6.17 2.45
N LEU A 32 3.67 -4.87 2.15
CA LEU A 32 2.70 -4.19 1.30
C LEU A 32 2.94 -4.42 -0.20
N LYS A 33 3.99 -5.18 -0.57
CA LYS A 33 4.43 -5.38 -1.97
C LYS A 33 4.66 -4.05 -2.70
N LEU A 34 5.18 -3.07 -1.98
CA LEU A 34 5.51 -1.74 -2.48
C LEU A 34 6.99 -1.63 -2.80
N ARG A 35 7.30 -1.10 -3.98
CA ARG A 35 8.68 -0.75 -4.33
C ARG A 35 9.06 0.61 -3.73
N PRO A 36 10.16 0.74 -2.98
CA PRO A 36 10.54 2.00 -2.34
C PRO A 36 10.62 3.18 -3.32
N GLU A 37 11.20 3.00 -4.50
CA GLU A 37 11.37 4.07 -5.48
C GLU A 37 10.04 4.49 -6.11
N ALA A 38 9.15 3.53 -6.36
CA ALA A 38 7.81 3.80 -6.87
C ALA A 38 6.96 4.52 -5.80
N TYR A 39 7.12 4.13 -4.53
CA TYR A 39 6.47 4.77 -3.40
C TYR A 39 6.97 6.22 -3.20
N LEU A 40 8.28 6.46 -3.24
CA LEU A 40 8.84 7.81 -3.16
C LEU A 40 8.33 8.70 -4.32
N LYS A 41 8.35 8.20 -5.55
CA LYS A 41 7.76 8.91 -6.70
C LYS A 41 6.26 9.15 -6.54
N PHE A 42 5.56 8.25 -5.86
CA PHE A 42 4.14 8.37 -5.57
C PHE A 42 3.87 9.53 -4.60
N ILE A 43 4.55 9.56 -3.46
CA ILE A 43 4.34 10.59 -2.43
C ILE A 43 4.93 11.96 -2.78
N CYS A 44 5.99 12.02 -3.59
CA CYS A 44 6.62 13.29 -3.98
C CYS A 44 5.89 14.02 -5.13
N ARG A 45 4.96 13.34 -5.81
CA ARG A 45 4.12 13.99 -6.81
C ARG A 45 2.80 14.34 -6.14
N ASP A 46 2.16 15.41 -6.62
CA ASP A 46 0.78 15.80 -6.29
C ASP A 46 -0.25 14.81 -6.90
N GLN A 47 -0.01 13.52 -6.64
CA GLN A 47 -0.75 12.37 -7.15
C GLN A 47 -1.99 12.05 -6.34
N GLU A 48 -2.34 12.88 -5.34
CA GLU A 48 -3.62 12.81 -4.64
C GLU A 48 -4.79 12.71 -5.63
N SER A 49 -4.67 13.31 -6.83
CA SER A 49 -5.70 13.25 -7.87
C SER A 49 -5.82 11.92 -8.64
N ARG A 50 -4.88 10.97 -8.50
CA ARG A 50 -4.85 9.75 -9.33
C ARG A 50 -5.61 8.59 -8.70
N PHE A 51 -5.59 8.47 -7.38
CA PHE A 51 -6.45 7.53 -6.68
C PHE A 51 -7.79 8.20 -6.36
N GLY A 52 -8.86 7.42 -6.40
CA GLY A 52 -10.14 7.85 -5.81
C GLY A 52 -10.13 7.49 -4.33
N HIS A 53 -11.20 6.83 -3.90
CA HIS A 53 -11.35 6.33 -2.52
C HIS A 53 -10.53 5.05 -2.22
N PHE A 54 -9.82 4.49 -3.21
CA PHE A 54 -9.21 3.17 -3.11
C PHE A 54 -7.80 3.15 -3.70
N ILE A 55 -6.92 2.38 -3.07
CA ILE A 55 -5.54 2.11 -3.49
C ILE A 55 -5.21 0.64 -3.18
N GLY A 56 -4.46 -0.02 -4.06
CA GLY A 56 -4.06 -1.42 -3.89
C GLY A 56 -3.54 -2.03 -5.19
N ALA A 57 -3.22 -3.32 -5.17
CA ALA A 57 -2.87 -4.07 -6.36
C ALA A 57 -4.01 -4.01 -7.40
N VAL A 58 -3.65 -4.01 -8.69
CA VAL A 58 -4.61 -3.83 -9.79
C VAL A 58 -5.69 -4.92 -9.77
N GLU A 59 -5.30 -6.15 -9.45
CA GLU A 59 -6.18 -7.32 -9.36
C GLU A 59 -7.22 -7.10 -8.25
N SER A 60 -6.79 -6.71 -7.06
CA SER A 60 -7.68 -6.38 -5.95
C SER A 60 -8.60 -5.20 -6.26
N MET A 61 -8.11 -4.19 -6.99
CA MET A 61 -8.96 -3.07 -7.43
C MET A 61 -10.01 -3.50 -8.47
N LYS A 62 -9.72 -4.48 -9.33
CA LYS A 62 -10.69 -5.03 -10.28
C LYS A 62 -11.76 -5.86 -9.57
N GLU A 63 -11.36 -6.72 -8.64
CA GLU A 63 -12.29 -7.49 -7.79
C GLU A 63 -13.23 -6.55 -7.02
N LEU A 64 -12.67 -5.52 -6.40
CA LEU A 64 -13.45 -4.52 -5.68
C LEU A 64 -14.38 -3.72 -6.59
N ALA A 65 -13.94 -3.38 -7.81
CA ALA A 65 -14.81 -2.76 -8.81
C ALA A 65 -16.05 -3.62 -9.09
N GLN A 66 -15.86 -4.92 -9.27
CA GLN A 66 -16.95 -5.87 -9.51
C GLN A 66 -17.91 -5.96 -8.31
N GLN A 67 -17.39 -6.01 -7.09
CA GLN A 67 -18.20 -6.02 -5.87
C GLN A 67 -19.10 -4.78 -5.74
N PHE A 68 -18.62 -3.62 -6.20
CA PHE A 68 -19.40 -2.38 -6.25
C PHE A 68 -20.27 -2.22 -7.51
N GLY A 69 -20.33 -3.22 -8.40
CA GLY A 69 -21.06 -3.13 -9.67
C GLY A 69 -20.49 -2.09 -10.63
N LYS A 70 -19.21 -1.73 -10.47
CA LYS A 70 -18.51 -0.74 -11.31
C LYS A 70 -17.64 -1.42 -12.35
N ARG A 71 -17.54 -0.80 -13.53
CA ARG A 71 -16.64 -1.27 -14.59
C ARG A 71 -15.16 -1.18 -14.20
N PHE A 72 -14.79 -0.12 -13.46
CA PHE A 72 -13.43 0.09 -12.99
C PHE A 72 -13.39 1.06 -11.79
N LEU A 73 -12.34 0.94 -10.96
CA LEU A 73 -11.97 1.96 -9.99
C LEU A 73 -10.90 2.90 -10.57
N LYS A 74 -10.99 4.19 -10.25
CA LYS A 74 -10.00 5.21 -10.65
C LYS A 74 -8.63 4.90 -10.03
N GLY A 75 -7.57 5.09 -10.81
CA GLY A 75 -6.19 4.97 -10.32
C GLY A 75 -5.47 3.66 -10.67
N GLN A 76 -6.05 2.77 -11.47
CA GLN A 76 -5.43 1.48 -11.81
C GLN A 76 -4.05 1.59 -12.48
N THR A 77 -3.79 2.62 -13.31
CA THR A 77 -2.45 2.84 -13.89
C THR A 77 -1.43 3.25 -12.83
N ALA A 78 -1.84 4.07 -11.86
CA ALA A 78 -0.98 4.44 -10.73
C ALA A 78 -0.74 3.24 -9.81
N ALA A 79 -1.77 2.42 -9.57
CA ALA A 79 -1.65 1.15 -8.87
C ALA A 79 -0.67 0.20 -9.55
N ALA A 80 -0.75 0.04 -10.88
CA ALA A 80 0.20 -0.78 -11.62
C ALA A 80 1.65 -0.29 -11.38
N ALA A 81 1.92 1.01 -11.54
CA ALA A 81 3.26 1.54 -11.30
C ALA A 81 3.75 1.29 -9.86
N LEU A 82 2.85 1.35 -8.88
CA LEU A 82 3.16 1.25 -7.46
C LEU A 82 3.30 -0.20 -6.96
N PHE A 83 2.48 -1.12 -7.47
CA PHE A 83 2.34 -2.51 -6.99
C PHE A 83 2.79 -3.59 -8.00
N SER A 84 3.19 -3.23 -9.23
CA SER A 84 3.68 -4.22 -10.20
C SER A 84 4.94 -4.93 -9.68
N PRO A 85 5.02 -6.27 -9.83
CA PRO A 85 6.26 -7.00 -9.63
C PRO A 85 7.35 -6.42 -10.54
N GLY A 86 8.53 -6.19 -9.99
CA GLY A 86 9.75 -5.94 -10.76
C GLY A 86 10.34 -7.23 -11.28
#